data_AF-A0A348VXA8-F1
#
_entry.id   AF-A0A348VXA8-F1
#
_cell.length_a   1.000
_cell.length_b   1.000
_cell.length_c   1.000
_cell.angle_alpha   90.00
_cell.angle_beta   90.00
_cell.angle_gamma   90.00
#
_symmetry.space_group_name_H-M   'P 1'
#
loop_
_entity.id
_entity.type
_entity.pdbx_description
1 polymer ?
#
loop_
_entity_poly.entity_id
_entity_poly.type
_entity_poly.pdbx_seq_one_letter_code
_entity_poly.pdbx_strand_id
1 'polypeptide(L)'
;MSHTAVILIALGGPRSLDEVGPFMNAFMGRPAPLPVVTAVIERYKLIGGRSPLPELVASQAAALHKELGAGFSAREGFRYSHPTIAESFEAAVLGGADRVIGLSMSPFSTEVTTGAYQNAFEPLGSLSLRKTFVPSWHDNPLFIDAWCEKVSAGLQTLSRAGKSAVIFTSHSIPKRYIADGDPYQHQIEETVQLVVEKLRLKDWRIAWQSKGARATEPWIEPEVEPTLEKLKAEGFSAVLEAPIGFTCDHMETLYDIDIVHRKHAEELGLKFERAGSLNTSPLFIKALADVVKKHL
;
A
#
# COMPACT_ATOMS: atom_id res chain seq x y z
N MET A 1 9.24 15.92 -29.30
CA MET A 1 8.29 16.18 -28.20
C MET A 1 9.02 15.87 -26.91
N SER A 2 8.75 16.59 -25.82
CA SER A 2 9.43 16.29 -24.55
C SER A 2 8.91 14.97 -23.98
N HIS A 3 9.80 14.06 -23.59
CA HIS A 3 9.43 12.74 -23.03
C HIS A 3 9.46 12.78 -21.50
N THR A 4 8.38 12.30 -20.86
CA THR A 4 8.27 12.20 -19.40
C THR A 4 8.27 10.74 -18.95
N ALA A 5 9.25 10.35 -18.14
CA ALA A 5 9.25 9.06 -17.47
C ALA A 5 8.64 9.16 -16.07
N VAL A 6 7.78 8.21 -15.73
CA VAL A 6 7.19 8.04 -14.39
C VAL A 6 7.78 6.78 -13.76
N ILE A 7 8.29 6.89 -12.54
CA ILE A 7 8.77 5.75 -11.75
C ILE A 7 7.78 5.54 -10.62
N LEU A 8 7.07 4.41 -10.63
CA LEU A 8 6.18 3.97 -9.56
C LEU A 8 7.05 3.40 -8.45
N ILE A 9 7.24 4.19 -7.39
CA ILE A 9 8.15 3.87 -6.30
C ILE A 9 7.39 3.15 -5.19
N ALA A 10 7.80 1.91 -4.90
CA ALA A 10 7.21 1.07 -3.87
C ALA A 10 8.28 0.41 -2.99
N LEU A 11 7.84 -0.31 -1.95
CA LEU A 11 8.73 -0.99 -1.01
C LEU A 11 9.60 -2.03 -1.73
N GLY A 12 8.97 -2.80 -2.61
CA GLY A 12 9.54 -4.01 -3.20
C GLY A 12 9.09 -5.26 -2.46
N GLY A 13 9.74 -6.37 -2.76
CA GLY A 13 9.47 -7.64 -2.10
C GLY A 13 10.30 -8.78 -2.71
N PRO A 14 10.52 -9.86 -1.96
CA PRO A 14 11.24 -11.02 -2.45
C PRO A 14 10.39 -11.80 -3.47
N ARG A 15 10.97 -12.11 -4.63
CA ARG A 15 10.32 -12.88 -5.71
C ARG A 15 10.43 -14.40 -5.53
N SER A 16 11.21 -14.82 -4.54
CA SER A 16 11.37 -16.21 -4.12
C SER A 16 11.73 -16.27 -2.63
N LEU A 17 11.68 -17.46 -2.03
CA LEU A 17 12.08 -17.65 -0.63
C LEU A 17 13.57 -17.33 -0.40
N ASP A 18 14.43 -17.59 -1.40
CA ASP A 18 15.87 -17.30 -1.31
C ASP A 18 16.17 -15.79 -1.27
N GLU A 19 15.26 -14.97 -1.82
CA GLU A 19 15.39 -13.50 -1.78
C GLU A 19 14.94 -12.89 -0.45
N VAL A 20 14.30 -13.64 0.45
CA VAL A 20 13.78 -13.10 1.73
C VAL A 20 14.89 -12.53 2.60
N GLY A 21 16.01 -13.27 2.74
CA GLY A 21 17.17 -12.82 3.51
C GLY A 21 17.76 -11.51 2.97
N PRO A 22 18.17 -11.45 1.69
CA PRO A 22 18.64 -10.22 1.03
C PRO A 22 17.65 -9.04 1.15
N PHE A 23 16.36 -9.28 0.91
CA PHE A 23 15.31 -8.26 1.06
C PHE A 23 15.27 -7.70 2.48
N MET A 24 15.28 -8.58 3.49
CA MET A 24 15.28 -8.16 4.89
C MET A 24 16.55 -7.39 5.27
N ASN A 25 17.71 -7.78 4.75
CA ASN A 25 18.96 -7.05 4.99
C ASN A 25 18.88 -5.62 4.44
N ALA A 26 18.34 -5.47 3.23
CA ALA A 26 18.11 -4.17 2.61
C ALA A 26 17.10 -3.33 3.41
N PHE A 27 15.98 -3.93 3.82
CA PHE A 27 14.94 -3.28 4.61
C PHE A 27 15.46 -2.80 5.97
N MET A 28 16.24 -3.63 6.67
CA MET A 28 16.79 -3.31 8.00
C MET A 28 18.05 -2.44 7.94
N GLY A 29 18.66 -2.26 6.77
CA GLY A 29 19.96 -1.60 6.61
C GLY A 29 21.14 -2.34 7.26
N ARG A 30 20.93 -3.61 7.67
CA ARG A 30 21.93 -4.47 8.33
C ARG A 30 21.52 -5.94 8.18
N PRO A 31 22.44 -6.90 8.39
CA PRO A 31 22.09 -8.31 8.40
C PRO A 31 20.94 -8.62 9.38
N ALA A 32 19.87 -9.21 8.85
CA ALA A 32 18.72 -9.64 9.63
C ALA A 32 19.06 -10.90 10.45
N PRO A 33 18.64 -10.98 11.73
CA PRO A 33 18.88 -12.19 12.52
C PRO A 33 18.19 -13.41 11.91
N LEU A 34 18.89 -14.54 11.82
CA LEU A 34 18.39 -15.76 11.17
C LEU A 34 16.99 -16.20 11.67
N PRO A 35 16.67 -16.19 12.98
CA PRO A 35 15.32 -16.56 13.43
C PRO A 35 14.21 -15.66 12.88
N VAL A 36 14.51 -14.37 12.63
CA VAL A 36 13.55 -13.42 12.04
C VAL A 36 13.36 -13.74 10.56
N VAL A 37 14.46 -13.99 9.84
CA VAL A 37 14.41 -14.39 8.42
C VAL A 37 13.60 -15.68 8.24
N THR A 38 13.87 -16.69 9.07
CA THR A 38 13.11 -17.95 9.05
C THR A 38 11.62 -17.72 9.29
N ALA A 39 11.25 -16.89 10.27
CA ALA A 39 9.85 -16.57 10.52
C ALA A 39 9.18 -15.89 9.31
N VAL A 40 9.86 -14.97 8.64
CA VAL A 40 9.35 -14.30 7.44
C VAL A 40 9.25 -15.27 6.25
N ILE A 41 10.21 -16.20 6.09
CA ILE A 41 10.14 -17.28 5.09
C ILE A 41 8.88 -18.12 5.29
N GLU A 42 8.55 -18.52 6.53
CA GLU A 42 7.34 -19.30 6.80
C GLU A 42 6.06 -18.54 6.44
N ARG A 43 6.02 -17.22 6.64
CA ARG A 43 4.89 -16.39 6.18
C ARG A 43 4.80 -16.36 4.66
N TYR A 44 5.92 -16.19 3.96
CA TYR A 44 5.93 -16.20 2.49
C TYR A 44 5.47 -17.56 1.93
N LYS A 45 5.86 -18.68 2.54
CA LYS A 45 5.37 -20.02 2.15
C LYS A 45 3.85 -20.12 2.17
N LEU A 46 3.20 -19.53 3.18
CA LEU A 46 1.75 -19.57 3.35
C LEU A 46 0.99 -18.73 2.31
N ILE A 47 1.67 -17.79 1.64
CA ILE A 47 1.08 -16.95 0.58
C ILE A 47 1.59 -17.30 -0.83
N GLY A 48 2.20 -18.48 -1.01
CA GLY A 48 2.66 -18.96 -2.32
C GLY A 48 4.16 -18.83 -2.59
N GLY A 49 4.96 -18.50 -1.58
CA GLY A 49 6.42 -18.54 -1.62
C GLY A 49 7.11 -17.27 -2.14
N ARG A 50 6.36 -16.20 -2.43
CA ARG A 50 6.89 -14.93 -2.94
C ARG A 50 5.96 -13.75 -2.65
N SER A 51 6.46 -12.54 -2.77
CA SER A 51 5.65 -11.32 -2.81
C SER A 51 5.10 -11.09 -4.23
N PRO A 52 3.78 -10.88 -4.41
CA PRO A 52 3.23 -10.48 -5.70
C PRO A 52 3.45 -8.98 -6.01
N LEU A 53 3.83 -8.18 -5.01
CA LEU A 53 3.98 -6.72 -5.14
C LEU A 53 4.85 -6.31 -6.34
N PRO A 54 6.05 -6.89 -6.56
CA PRO A 54 6.88 -6.45 -7.68
C PRO A 54 6.23 -6.66 -9.05
N GLU A 55 5.55 -7.79 -9.25
CA GLU A 55 4.83 -8.10 -10.50
C GLU A 55 3.60 -7.20 -10.68
N LEU A 56 2.88 -6.92 -9.58
CA LEU A 56 1.71 -6.04 -9.59
C LEU A 56 2.09 -4.59 -9.89
N VAL A 57 3.17 -4.06 -9.30
CA VAL A 57 3.64 -2.68 -9.57
C VAL A 57 4.18 -2.55 -10.99
N ALA A 58 4.90 -3.56 -11.51
CA ALA A 58 5.29 -3.59 -12.92
C ALA A 58 4.06 -3.59 -13.86
N SER A 59 3.02 -4.36 -13.50
CA SER A 59 1.76 -4.38 -14.26
C SER A 59 1.01 -3.05 -14.19
N GLN A 60 1.01 -2.39 -13.03
CA GLN A 60 0.47 -1.04 -12.86
C GLN A 60 1.23 -0.02 -13.69
N ALA A 61 2.56 -0.11 -13.75
CA ALA A 61 3.39 0.75 -14.59
C ALA A 61 3.08 0.55 -16.08
N ALA A 62 2.96 -0.70 -16.55
CA ALA A 62 2.58 -0.99 -17.92
C ALA A 62 1.18 -0.44 -18.27
N ALA A 63 0.22 -0.59 -17.36
CA ALA A 63 -1.13 -0.05 -17.53
C ALA A 63 -1.14 1.49 -17.52
N LEU A 64 -0.35 2.13 -16.63
CA LEU A 64 -0.21 3.57 -16.57
C LEU A 64 0.42 4.14 -17.84
N HIS A 65 1.46 3.49 -18.37
CA HIS A 65 2.07 3.89 -19.64
C HIS A 65 1.02 3.94 -20.76
N LYS A 66 0.17 2.92 -20.85
CA LYS A 66 -0.92 2.86 -21.82
C LYS A 66 -1.97 3.96 -21.58
N GLU A 67 -2.34 4.23 -20.33
CA GLU A 67 -3.32 5.26 -19.95
C GLU A 67 -2.82 6.69 -20.20
N LEU A 68 -1.52 6.94 -20.03
CA LEU A 68 -0.89 8.24 -20.29
C LEU A 68 -0.71 8.51 -21.80
N GLY A 69 -0.35 7.48 -22.57
CA GLY A 69 -0.20 7.57 -24.01
C GLY A 69 1.13 8.18 -24.48
N ALA A 70 1.12 8.76 -25.67
CA ALA A 70 2.33 9.25 -26.34
C ALA A 70 3.04 10.35 -25.52
N GLY A 71 4.38 10.28 -25.48
CA GLY A 71 5.22 11.20 -24.71
C GLY A 71 5.44 10.81 -23.24
N PHE A 72 4.89 9.66 -22.82
CA PHE A 72 5.09 9.11 -21.48
C PHE A 72 5.66 7.70 -21.50
N SER A 73 6.48 7.37 -20.52
CA SER A 73 6.83 5.99 -20.15
C SER A 73 6.64 5.80 -18.66
N ALA A 74 6.23 4.61 -18.23
CA ALA A 74 6.13 4.29 -16.81
C ALA A 74 6.86 2.99 -16.50
N ARG A 75 7.45 2.90 -15.30
CA ARG A 75 8.15 1.71 -14.80
C ARG A 75 8.10 1.64 -13.28
N GLU A 76 8.28 0.45 -12.75
CA GLU A 76 8.48 0.22 -11.32
C GLU A 76 9.88 0.66 -10.86
N GLY A 77 10.02 0.97 -9.57
CA GLY A 77 11.30 1.12 -8.90
C GLY A 77 11.15 0.88 -7.40
N PHE A 78 11.99 0.02 -6.83
CA PHE A 78 11.78 -0.46 -5.46
C PHE A 78 12.84 0.04 -4.49
N ARG A 79 12.42 0.28 -3.25
CA ARG A 79 13.33 0.74 -2.20
C ARG A 79 14.27 -0.35 -1.70
N TYR A 80 13.79 -1.59 -1.64
CA TYR A 80 14.49 -2.71 -0.99
C TYR A 80 14.59 -3.98 -1.85
N SER A 81 14.21 -3.93 -3.12
CA SER A 81 14.40 -5.02 -4.09
C SER A 81 14.78 -4.47 -5.46
N HIS A 82 15.09 -5.35 -6.43
CA HIS A 82 15.34 -4.95 -7.82
C HIS A 82 14.04 -4.87 -8.65
N PRO A 83 13.98 -4.07 -9.73
CA PRO A 83 14.91 -2.99 -10.01
C PRO A 83 14.79 -1.91 -8.93
N THR A 84 15.92 -1.41 -8.46
CA THR A 84 15.98 -0.34 -7.46
C THR A 84 15.48 0.98 -8.05
N ILE A 85 15.15 1.94 -7.19
CA ILE A 85 14.81 3.31 -7.61
C ILE A 85 15.92 3.89 -8.51
N ALA A 86 17.19 3.67 -8.19
CA ALA A 86 18.34 4.16 -8.94
C ALA A 86 18.48 3.50 -10.32
N GLU A 87 18.40 2.16 -10.39
CA GLU A 87 18.43 1.43 -11.68
C GLU A 87 17.27 1.84 -12.59
N SER A 88 16.09 2.03 -12.00
CA SER A 88 14.89 2.45 -12.71
C SER A 88 15.02 3.85 -13.28
N PHE A 89 15.64 4.75 -12.51
CA PHE A 89 15.94 6.12 -12.90
C PHE A 89 16.97 6.19 -14.02
N GLU A 90 18.09 5.47 -13.88
CA GLU A 90 19.13 5.43 -14.89
C GLU A 90 18.58 4.96 -16.24
N ALA A 91 17.83 3.86 -16.25
CA ALA A 91 17.25 3.37 -17.48
C ALA A 91 16.10 4.25 -18.02
N ALA A 92 15.46 5.09 -17.21
CA ALA A 92 14.57 6.14 -17.71
C ALA A 92 15.34 7.25 -18.45
N VAL A 93 16.49 7.66 -17.92
CA VAL A 93 17.36 8.66 -18.57
C VAL A 93 17.97 8.11 -19.86
N LEU A 94 18.48 6.87 -19.84
CA LEU A 94 18.99 6.19 -21.04
C LEU A 94 17.89 5.99 -22.10
N GLY A 95 16.63 5.89 -21.67
CA GLY A 95 15.46 5.85 -22.54
C GLY A 95 15.08 7.20 -23.17
N GLY A 96 15.86 8.27 -22.94
CA GLY A 96 15.64 9.58 -23.54
C GLY A 96 14.62 10.47 -22.80
N ALA A 97 14.41 10.25 -21.51
CA ALA A 97 13.54 11.11 -20.71
C ALA A 97 14.12 12.51 -20.50
N ASP A 98 13.36 13.55 -20.84
CA ASP A 98 13.66 14.95 -20.50
C ASP A 98 13.16 15.35 -19.11
N ARG A 99 12.18 14.59 -18.61
CA ARG A 99 11.59 14.75 -17.28
C ARG A 99 11.40 13.39 -16.63
N VAL A 100 11.70 13.29 -15.33
CA VAL A 100 11.43 12.11 -14.51
C VAL A 100 10.55 12.49 -13.31
N ILE A 101 9.45 11.77 -13.13
CA ILE A 101 8.55 11.91 -11.98
C ILE A 101 8.67 10.64 -11.14
N GLY A 102 9.10 10.77 -9.89
CA GLY A 102 8.97 9.71 -8.89
C GLY A 102 7.58 9.78 -8.26
N LEU A 103 6.77 8.75 -8.43
CA LEU A 103 5.43 8.67 -7.86
C LEU A 103 5.44 7.65 -6.73
N SER A 104 5.19 8.08 -5.50
CA SER A 104 5.02 7.15 -4.38
C SER A 104 3.80 6.25 -4.61
N MET A 105 3.97 4.93 -4.49
CA MET A 105 2.87 3.96 -4.51
C MET A 105 2.23 3.76 -3.12
N SER A 106 2.74 4.47 -2.11
CA SER A 106 2.02 4.76 -0.86
C SER A 106 1.30 6.11 -1.03
N PRO A 107 -0.05 6.14 -1.02
CA PRO A 107 -0.82 7.38 -1.21
C PRO A 107 -0.64 8.38 -0.06
N PHE A 108 -0.26 7.89 1.11
CA PHE A 108 -0.19 8.63 2.37
C PHE A 108 1.24 9.05 2.66
N SER A 109 1.45 10.34 2.91
CA SER A 109 2.76 10.88 3.25
C SER A 109 3.15 10.45 4.66
N THR A 110 4.38 9.93 4.81
CA THR A 110 4.99 9.63 6.11
C THR A 110 6.50 9.54 6.00
N GLU A 111 7.21 9.90 7.07
CA GLU A 111 8.67 9.85 7.12
C GLU A 111 9.21 8.44 6.83
N VAL A 112 8.56 7.40 7.36
CA VAL A 112 9.06 6.02 7.31
C VAL A 112 8.88 5.32 5.97
N THR A 113 7.99 5.81 5.12
CA THR A 113 7.68 5.20 3.82
C THR A 113 7.97 6.17 2.68
N THR A 114 7.14 7.19 2.49
CA THR A 114 7.30 8.12 1.36
C THR A 114 8.54 8.99 1.53
N GLY A 115 8.89 9.36 2.76
CA GLY A 115 10.16 10.01 3.09
C GLY A 115 11.36 9.13 2.72
N ALA A 116 11.33 7.83 3.03
CA ALA A 116 12.38 6.89 2.64
C ALA A 116 12.50 6.72 1.11
N TYR A 117 11.39 6.81 0.38
CA TYR A 117 11.37 6.80 -1.09
C TYR A 117 11.94 8.09 -1.68
N GLN A 118 11.52 9.25 -1.15
CA GLN A 118 12.01 10.55 -1.55
C GLN A 118 13.52 10.66 -1.32
N ASN A 119 14.02 10.25 -0.15
CA ASN A 119 15.45 10.26 0.18
C ASN A 119 16.29 9.39 -0.77
N ALA A 120 15.73 8.32 -1.33
CA ALA A 120 16.41 7.49 -2.32
C ALA A 120 16.33 8.07 -3.75
N PHE A 121 15.32 8.89 -4.04
CA PHE A 121 15.08 9.47 -5.36
C PHE A 121 15.71 10.86 -5.55
N GLU A 122 15.74 11.69 -4.50
CA GLU A 122 16.24 13.07 -4.53
C GLU A 122 17.73 13.23 -4.85
N PRO A 123 18.63 12.30 -4.51
CA PRO A 123 20.03 12.40 -4.93
C PRO A 123 20.27 12.07 -6.42
N LEU A 124 19.29 11.49 -7.12
CA LEU A 124 19.47 10.99 -8.49
C LEU A 124 19.40 12.11 -9.55
N GLY A 125 20.09 11.91 -10.67
CA GLY A 125 20.05 12.82 -11.83
C GLY A 125 21.14 13.88 -11.84
N SER A 126 21.00 14.84 -12.75
CA SER A 126 21.91 15.96 -12.96
C SER A 126 21.13 17.27 -13.02
N LEU A 127 21.84 18.41 -12.96
CA LEU A 127 21.24 19.75 -13.04
C LEU A 127 20.45 20.01 -14.34
N SER A 128 20.70 19.23 -15.41
CA SER A 128 20.02 19.40 -16.71
C SER A 128 18.72 18.61 -16.84
N LEU A 129 18.43 17.67 -15.93
CA LEU A 129 17.24 16.83 -15.97
C LEU A 129 16.13 17.42 -15.10
N ARG A 130 14.93 17.58 -15.65
CA ARG A 130 13.76 17.98 -14.84
C ARG A 130 13.29 16.81 -14.01
N LYS A 131 13.46 16.88 -12.69
CA LYS A 131 13.06 15.82 -11.77
C LYS A 131 12.12 16.36 -10.70
N THR A 132 11.05 15.62 -10.42
CA THR A 132 10.11 15.94 -9.34
C THR A 132 9.61 14.66 -8.67
N PHE A 133 9.13 14.77 -7.43
CA PHE A 133 8.59 13.66 -6.65
C PHE A 133 7.17 13.99 -6.17
N VAL A 134 6.25 13.02 -6.25
CA VAL A 134 4.88 13.12 -5.77
C VAL A 134 4.76 12.30 -4.47
N PRO A 135 4.73 12.95 -3.29
CA PRO A 135 4.79 12.25 -2.01
C PRO A 135 3.45 11.70 -1.52
N SER A 136 2.32 12.27 -1.97
CA SER A 136 0.97 11.87 -1.55
C SER A 136 -0.07 12.24 -2.61
N TRP A 137 -1.16 11.48 -2.63
CA TRP A 137 -2.30 11.64 -3.53
C TRP A 137 -3.56 10.95 -2.96
N HIS A 138 -3.64 10.84 -1.63
CA HIS A 138 -4.65 10.07 -0.89
C HIS A 138 -6.09 10.59 -1.08
N ASP A 139 -6.25 11.86 -1.45
CA ASP A 139 -7.52 12.55 -1.66
C ASP A 139 -7.94 12.57 -3.15
N ASN A 140 -7.18 11.92 -4.04
CA ASN A 140 -7.52 11.89 -5.46
C ASN A 140 -8.93 11.28 -5.68
N PRO A 141 -9.87 11.99 -6.32
CA PRO A 141 -11.25 11.52 -6.44
C PRO A 141 -11.40 10.15 -7.13
N LEU A 142 -10.54 9.82 -8.10
CA LEU A 142 -10.58 8.53 -8.78
C LEU A 142 -10.01 7.39 -7.92
N PHE A 143 -9.09 7.70 -7.00
CA PHE A 143 -8.61 6.75 -5.99
C PHE A 143 -9.71 6.45 -4.96
N ILE A 144 -10.43 7.47 -4.50
CA ILE A 144 -11.62 7.30 -3.65
C ILE A 144 -12.66 6.43 -4.36
N ASP A 145 -12.89 6.66 -5.66
CA ASP A 145 -13.84 5.87 -6.46
C ASP A 145 -13.42 4.42 -6.62
N ALA A 146 -12.13 4.16 -6.81
CA ALA A 146 -11.59 2.82 -6.87
C ALA A 146 -11.83 2.07 -5.54
N TRP A 147 -11.66 2.73 -4.39
CA TRP A 147 -11.99 2.13 -3.09
C TRP A 147 -13.49 1.95 -2.89
N CYS A 148 -14.32 2.89 -3.33
CA CYS A 148 -15.77 2.76 -3.27
C CYS A 148 -16.23 1.51 -4.03
N GLU A 149 -15.64 1.22 -5.20
CA GLU A 149 -15.90 -0.01 -5.97
C GLU A 149 -15.55 -1.27 -5.16
N LYS A 150 -14.35 -1.32 -4.57
CA LYS A 150 -13.89 -2.49 -3.80
C LYS A 150 -14.72 -2.74 -2.54
N VAL A 151 -15.00 -1.69 -1.77
CA VAL A 151 -15.80 -1.78 -0.55
C VAL A 151 -17.23 -2.19 -0.89
N SER A 152 -17.83 -1.61 -1.93
CA SER A 152 -19.18 -1.99 -2.38
C SER A 152 -19.26 -3.45 -2.81
N ALA A 153 -18.28 -3.92 -3.59
CA ALA A 153 -18.20 -5.32 -4.02
C ALA A 153 -18.03 -6.27 -2.82
N GLY A 154 -17.18 -5.92 -1.85
CA GLY A 154 -17.01 -6.68 -0.61
C GLY A 154 -18.27 -6.75 0.23
N LEU A 155 -18.99 -5.62 0.40
CA LEU A 155 -20.24 -5.60 1.16
C LEU A 155 -21.33 -6.48 0.51
N GLN A 156 -21.36 -6.59 -0.82
CA GLN A 156 -22.30 -7.46 -1.52
C GLN A 156 -22.11 -8.95 -1.15
N THR A 157 -20.88 -9.40 -0.90
CA THR A 157 -20.61 -10.79 -0.47
C THR A 157 -21.10 -11.07 0.96
N LEU A 158 -21.27 -10.01 1.76
CA LEU A 158 -21.80 -10.04 3.12
C LEU A 158 -23.30 -9.76 3.22
N SER A 159 -24.00 -9.51 2.10
CA SER A 159 -25.42 -9.11 2.09
C SER A 159 -26.39 -10.06 2.83
N ARG A 160 -26.04 -11.35 2.97
CA ARG A 160 -26.82 -12.37 3.69
C ARG A 160 -26.32 -12.65 5.11
N ALA A 161 -25.29 -11.94 5.56
CA ALA A 161 -24.56 -12.24 6.78
C ALA A 161 -25.12 -11.53 8.01
N GLY A 162 -26.27 -10.85 7.90
CA GLY A 162 -26.87 -10.07 8.99
C GLY A 162 -26.23 -8.68 9.11
N LYS A 163 -26.02 -8.21 10.35
CA LYS A 163 -25.44 -6.90 10.63
C LYS A 163 -23.94 -6.93 10.36
N SER A 164 -23.48 -6.18 9.35
CA SER A 164 -22.08 -6.10 8.95
C SER A 164 -21.46 -4.74 9.26
N ALA A 165 -20.19 -4.72 9.65
CA ALA A 165 -19.38 -3.50 9.75
C ALA A 165 -18.21 -3.53 8.75
N VAL A 166 -17.72 -2.35 8.36
CA VAL A 166 -16.47 -2.19 7.61
C VAL A 166 -15.34 -1.78 8.56
N ILE A 167 -14.20 -2.48 8.53
CA ILE A 167 -12.97 -2.00 9.17
C ILE A 167 -12.06 -1.51 8.05
N PHE A 168 -11.71 -0.23 8.06
CA PHE A 168 -10.66 0.30 7.20
C PHE A 168 -9.31 0.13 7.89
N THR A 169 -8.36 -0.49 7.20
CA THR A 169 -7.04 -0.80 7.77
C THR A 169 -5.90 -0.19 7.00
N SER A 170 -4.86 0.17 7.74
CA SER A 170 -3.57 0.62 7.23
C SER A 170 -2.45 0.13 8.15
N HIS A 171 -1.21 0.14 7.65
CA HIS A 171 -0.04 -0.23 8.45
C HIS A 171 0.11 0.70 9.66
N SER A 172 0.26 0.15 10.86
CA SER A 172 0.53 0.93 12.06
C SER A 172 1.94 1.53 12.02
N ILE A 173 2.16 2.70 12.62
CA ILE A 173 3.49 3.29 12.78
C ILE A 173 3.72 3.71 14.24
N PRO A 174 4.96 3.94 14.68
CA PRO A 174 5.20 4.50 16.01
C PRO A 174 4.47 5.83 16.25
N LYS A 175 3.84 6.00 17.42
CA LYS A 175 3.07 7.22 17.76
C LYS A 175 3.93 8.49 17.74
N ARG A 176 5.25 8.37 17.92
CA ARG A 176 6.18 9.52 17.87
C ARG A 176 6.14 10.26 16.53
N TYR A 177 5.97 9.56 15.41
CA TYR A 177 5.88 10.22 14.10
C TYR A 177 4.67 11.16 14.03
N ILE A 178 3.53 10.71 14.56
CA ILE A 178 2.33 11.55 14.64
C ILE A 178 2.55 12.73 15.59
N ALA A 179 3.20 12.51 16.73
CA ALA A 179 3.54 13.59 17.66
C ALA A 179 4.50 14.63 17.05
N ASP A 180 5.38 14.19 16.15
CA ASP A 180 6.33 15.03 15.41
C ASP A 180 5.68 15.74 14.20
N GLY A 181 4.38 15.55 13.97
CA GLY A 181 3.61 16.23 12.93
C GLY A 181 3.47 15.48 11.61
N ASP A 182 3.78 14.17 11.58
CA ASP A 182 3.56 13.34 10.39
C ASP A 182 2.05 13.28 10.03
N PRO A 183 1.66 13.65 8.80
CA PRO A 183 0.25 13.73 8.41
C PRO A 183 -0.41 12.37 8.16
N TYR A 184 0.33 11.26 8.26
CA TYR A 184 -0.11 9.91 7.90
C TYR A 184 -1.50 9.54 8.45
N GLN A 185 -1.69 9.71 9.76
CA GLN A 185 -2.95 9.35 10.41
C GLN A 185 -4.11 10.19 9.89
N HIS A 186 -3.92 11.51 9.80
CA HIS A 186 -4.94 12.44 9.30
C HIS A 186 -5.33 12.12 7.85
N GLN A 187 -4.35 11.84 6.97
CA GLN A 187 -4.62 11.51 5.58
C GLN A 187 -5.40 10.21 5.42
N ILE A 188 -5.13 9.20 6.25
CA ILE A 188 -5.92 7.96 6.26
C ILE A 188 -7.34 8.23 6.75
N GLU A 189 -7.50 8.99 7.83
CA GLU A 189 -8.80 9.38 8.35
C GLU A 189 -9.62 10.14 7.30
N GLU A 190 -8.99 11.08 6.59
CA GLU A 190 -9.60 11.85 5.49
C GLU A 190 -10.03 10.94 4.32
N THR A 191 -9.15 10.06 3.81
CA THR A 191 -9.51 9.10 2.76
C THR A 191 -10.68 8.21 3.19
N VAL A 192 -10.68 7.73 4.44
CA VAL A 192 -11.77 6.92 4.98
C VAL A 192 -13.07 7.73 5.02
N GLN A 193 -13.05 8.98 5.49
CA GLN A 193 -14.24 9.84 5.48
C GLN A 193 -14.79 10.01 4.07
N LEU A 194 -13.94 10.29 3.09
CA LEU A 194 -14.38 10.46 1.69
C LEU A 194 -15.08 9.21 1.13
N VAL A 195 -14.57 8.01 1.44
CA VAL A 195 -15.21 6.74 1.06
C VAL A 195 -16.52 6.52 1.82
N VAL A 196 -16.51 6.75 3.13
CA VAL A 196 -17.68 6.60 4.01
C VAL A 196 -18.83 7.50 3.58
N GLU A 197 -18.55 8.77 3.28
CA GLU A 197 -19.55 9.75 2.83
C GLU A 197 -20.15 9.35 1.48
N LYS A 198 -19.29 8.96 0.52
CA LYS A 198 -19.72 8.58 -0.82
C LYS A 198 -20.59 7.32 -0.82
N LEU A 199 -20.26 6.33 0.02
CA LEU A 199 -21.03 5.10 0.18
C LEU A 199 -22.14 5.19 1.23
N ARG A 200 -22.19 6.27 2.01
CA ARG A 200 -23.11 6.47 3.14
C ARG A 200 -23.04 5.34 4.16
N LEU A 201 -21.82 4.88 4.48
CA LEU A 201 -21.60 3.81 5.45
C LEU A 201 -21.97 4.28 6.86
N LYS A 202 -22.73 3.44 7.57
CA LYS A 202 -23.15 3.73 8.96
C LYS A 202 -22.27 3.04 9.98
N ASP A 203 -21.91 1.79 9.72
CA ASP A 203 -21.19 0.92 10.63
C ASP A 203 -19.76 0.70 10.12
N TRP A 204 -18.83 1.54 10.56
CA TRP A 204 -17.42 1.44 10.17
C TRP A 204 -16.47 1.80 11.32
N ARG A 205 -15.23 1.31 11.24
CA ARG A 205 -14.11 1.60 12.15
C ARG A 205 -12.82 1.81 11.36
N ILE A 206 -11.86 2.50 11.96
CA ILE A 206 -10.46 2.46 11.53
C ILE A 206 -9.70 1.59 12.52
N ALA A 207 -8.82 0.72 12.01
CA ALA A 207 -7.88 -0.04 12.81
C ALA A 207 -6.53 -0.13 12.12
N TRP A 208 -5.48 -0.42 12.88
CA TRP A 208 -4.11 -0.43 12.41
C TRP A 208 -3.53 -1.84 12.49
N GLN A 209 -2.84 -2.26 11.44
CA GLN A 209 -2.31 -3.62 11.33
C GLN A 209 -0.78 -3.64 11.24
N SER A 210 -0.21 -4.84 11.25
CA SER A 210 1.20 -5.07 10.92
C SER A 210 2.19 -4.35 11.86
N LYS A 211 1.79 -4.16 13.14
CA LYS A 211 2.67 -3.62 14.18
C LYS A 211 3.96 -4.44 14.26
N GLY A 212 5.10 -3.75 14.36
CA GLY A 212 6.39 -4.41 14.43
C GLY A 212 6.47 -5.40 15.59
N ALA A 213 6.79 -6.67 15.31
CA ALA A 213 6.80 -7.75 16.31
C ALA A 213 7.78 -7.53 17.49
N ARG A 214 8.72 -6.59 17.35
CA ARG A 214 9.66 -6.16 18.40
C ARG A 214 9.49 -4.69 18.78
N ALA A 215 8.32 -4.12 18.52
CA ALA A 215 7.99 -2.75 18.91
C ALA A 215 8.09 -2.60 20.42
N THR A 216 9.04 -1.77 20.88
CA THR A 216 9.20 -1.41 22.30
C THR A 216 8.56 -0.07 22.63
N GLU A 217 8.34 0.77 21.61
CA GLU A 217 7.63 2.04 21.73
C GLU A 217 6.13 1.87 21.39
N PRO A 218 5.25 2.81 21.80
CA PRO A 218 3.84 2.79 21.44
C PRO A 218 3.59 3.03 19.94
N TRP A 219 2.66 2.27 19.36
CA TRP A 219 2.26 2.37 17.94
C TRP A 219 0.80 2.79 17.83
N ILE A 220 0.38 3.32 16.67
CA ILE A 220 -1.00 3.79 16.48
C ILE A 220 -1.98 2.63 16.71
N GLU A 221 -3.09 2.97 17.37
CA GLU A 221 -4.15 2.09 17.85
C GLU A 221 -5.52 2.65 17.40
N PRO A 222 -6.60 1.85 17.40
CA PRO A 222 -6.67 0.45 17.85
C PRO A 222 -6.07 -0.54 16.84
N GLU A 223 -5.58 -1.68 17.33
CA GLU A 223 -5.20 -2.83 16.50
C GLU A 223 -6.46 -3.54 15.94
N VAL A 224 -6.30 -4.38 14.92
CA VAL A 224 -7.44 -5.02 14.23
C VAL A 224 -8.16 -6.02 15.14
N GLU A 225 -7.43 -6.85 15.87
CA GLU A 225 -7.98 -7.90 16.73
C GLU A 225 -8.87 -7.34 17.85
N PRO A 226 -8.45 -6.35 18.66
CA PRO A 226 -9.34 -5.70 19.63
C PRO A 226 -10.56 -5.02 18.98
N THR A 227 -10.42 -4.55 17.73
CA THR A 227 -11.53 -3.94 16.99
C THR A 227 -12.57 -5.00 16.58
N LEU A 228 -12.12 -6.20 16.15
CA LEU A 228 -12.98 -7.34 15.86
C LEU A 228 -13.74 -7.81 17.11
N GLU A 229 -13.06 -7.93 18.25
CA GLU A 229 -13.67 -8.28 19.54
C GLU A 229 -14.77 -7.29 19.93
N LYS A 230 -14.50 -5.98 19.79
CA LYS A 230 -15.46 -4.92 20.08
C LYS A 230 -16.68 -5.00 19.16
N LEU A 231 -16.49 -5.20 17.86
CA LEU A 231 -17.61 -5.37 16.92
C LEU A 231 -18.44 -6.61 17.25
N LYS A 232 -17.82 -7.71 17.65
CA LYS A 232 -18.56 -8.89 18.12
C LYS A 232 -19.42 -8.57 19.34
N ALA A 233 -18.87 -7.87 20.32
CA ALA A 233 -19.59 -7.44 21.52
C ALA A 233 -20.75 -6.47 21.21
N GLU A 234 -20.62 -5.65 20.16
CA GLU A 234 -21.67 -4.75 19.64
C GLU A 234 -22.76 -5.48 18.82
N GLY A 235 -22.67 -6.82 18.69
CA GLY A 235 -23.68 -7.65 18.03
C GLY A 235 -23.54 -7.73 16.51
N PHE A 236 -22.40 -7.36 15.94
CA PHE A 236 -22.13 -7.61 14.52
C PHE A 236 -21.92 -9.10 14.27
N SER A 237 -22.41 -9.58 13.13
CA SER A 237 -22.29 -10.96 12.67
C SER A 237 -21.31 -11.10 11.52
N ALA A 238 -20.92 -9.99 10.88
CA ALA A 238 -19.98 -9.99 9.79
C ALA A 238 -19.09 -8.74 9.78
N VAL A 239 -17.89 -8.88 9.22
CA VAL A 239 -16.92 -7.81 9.04
C VAL A 239 -16.35 -7.87 7.63
N LEU A 240 -16.31 -6.71 6.97
CA LEU A 240 -15.49 -6.48 5.79
C LEU A 240 -14.25 -5.70 6.18
N GLU A 241 -13.06 -6.27 6.01
CA GLU A 241 -11.81 -5.54 6.17
C GLU A 241 -11.36 -4.93 4.84
N ALA A 242 -11.17 -3.61 4.80
CA ALA A 242 -10.76 -2.85 3.64
C ALA A 242 -9.35 -2.28 3.84
N PRO A 243 -8.30 -2.85 3.21
CA PRO A 243 -6.90 -2.45 3.40
C PRO A 243 -6.55 -1.13 2.70
N ILE A 244 -7.23 -0.04 3.10
CA ILE A 244 -7.20 1.27 2.44
C ILE A 244 -5.81 1.90 2.39
N GLY A 245 -4.94 1.51 3.32
CA GLY A 245 -3.53 1.88 3.39
C GLY A 245 -2.68 1.40 2.21
N PHE A 246 -3.15 0.43 1.43
CA PHE A 246 -2.34 -0.32 0.47
C PHE A 246 -2.95 -0.36 -0.94
N THR A 247 -2.10 -0.25 -1.96
CA THR A 247 -2.56 -0.16 -3.36
C THR A 247 -2.61 -1.50 -4.09
N CYS A 248 -1.92 -2.53 -3.59
CA CYS A 248 -1.92 -3.85 -4.21
C CYS A 248 -1.70 -4.96 -3.17
N ASP A 249 -2.00 -6.19 -3.57
CA ASP A 249 -1.74 -7.35 -2.71
C ASP A 249 -0.24 -7.52 -2.45
N HIS A 250 0.09 -7.84 -1.21
CA HIS A 250 1.45 -8.07 -0.71
C HIS A 250 1.37 -8.88 0.59
N MET A 251 2.47 -8.98 1.34
CA MET A 251 2.55 -9.80 2.56
C MET A 251 1.44 -9.41 3.56
N GLU A 252 1.28 -8.13 3.83
CA GLU A 252 0.39 -7.62 4.88
C GLU A 252 -1.09 -7.78 4.50
N THR A 253 -1.45 -7.91 3.22
CA THR A 253 -2.83 -8.24 2.83
C THR A 253 -3.07 -9.75 2.78
N LEU A 254 -2.13 -10.52 2.23
CA LEU A 254 -2.31 -11.96 1.99
C LEU A 254 -2.02 -12.82 3.22
N TYR A 255 -1.20 -12.32 4.15
CA TYR A 255 -0.88 -13.02 5.39
C TYR A 255 -1.62 -12.39 6.57
N ASP A 256 -1.38 -11.11 6.89
CA ASP A 256 -1.97 -10.53 8.10
C ASP A 256 -3.51 -10.53 8.01
N ILE A 257 -4.10 -10.13 6.88
CA ILE A 257 -5.55 -10.10 6.75
C ILE A 257 -6.14 -11.48 6.44
N ASP A 258 -5.73 -12.08 5.31
CA ASP A 258 -6.38 -13.29 4.80
C ASP A 258 -6.11 -14.54 5.65
N ILE A 259 -5.09 -14.53 6.50
CA ILE A 259 -4.76 -15.64 7.41
C ILE A 259 -4.96 -15.24 8.87
N VAL A 260 -4.30 -14.17 9.35
CA VAL A 260 -4.30 -13.84 10.80
C VAL A 260 -5.64 -13.25 11.24
N HIS A 261 -6.07 -12.13 10.64
CA HIS A 261 -7.32 -11.47 11.02
C HIS A 261 -8.54 -12.34 10.69
N ARG A 262 -8.53 -13.02 9.53
CA ARG A 262 -9.57 -13.98 9.16
C ARG A 262 -9.74 -15.06 10.23
N LYS A 263 -8.65 -15.71 10.63
CA LYS A 263 -8.70 -16.76 11.67
C LYS A 263 -9.25 -16.20 12.98
N HIS A 264 -8.78 -15.02 13.40
CA HIS A 264 -9.26 -14.40 14.64
C HIS A 264 -10.76 -14.05 14.57
N ALA A 265 -11.24 -13.51 13.45
CA ALA A 265 -12.66 -13.23 13.25
C ALA A 265 -13.51 -14.52 13.24
N GLU A 266 -13.02 -15.60 12.63
CA GLU A 266 -13.68 -16.90 12.62
C GLU A 266 -13.78 -17.51 14.04
N GLU A 267 -12.73 -17.37 14.87
CA GLU A 267 -12.72 -17.78 16.28
C GLU A 267 -13.77 -17.00 17.11
N LEU A 268 -14.04 -15.73 16.76
CA LEU A 268 -15.11 -14.92 17.34
C LEU A 268 -16.50 -15.25 16.77
N GLY A 269 -16.59 -16.15 15.78
CA GLY A 269 -17.83 -16.46 15.06
C GLY A 269 -18.37 -15.27 14.26
N LEU A 270 -17.48 -14.48 13.66
CA LEU A 270 -17.80 -13.43 12.69
C LEU A 270 -17.61 -13.98 11.27
N LYS A 271 -18.56 -13.73 10.36
CA LYS A 271 -18.28 -13.90 8.94
C LYS A 271 -17.29 -12.83 8.51
N PHE A 272 -16.16 -13.23 7.94
CA PHE A 272 -15.07 -12.32 7.60
C PHE A 272 -14.80 -12.33 6.10
N GLU A 273 -14.74 -11.13 5.51
CA GLU A 273 -14.32 -10.93 4.13
C GLU A 273 -13.33 -9.78 4.06
N ARG A 274 -12.43 -9.84 3.08
CA ARG A 274 -11.53 -8.74 2.75
C ARG A 274 -11.99 -8.09 1.45
N ALA A 275 -12.04 -6.76 1.41
CA ALA A 275 -12.22 -6.04 0.16
C ALA A 275 -10.98 -6.26 -0.73
N GLY A 276 -11.19 -6.59 -2.01
CA GLY A 276 -10.07 -6.80 -2.92
C GLY A 276 -9.16 -5.57 -3.00
N SER A 277 -7.85 -5.77 -3.03
CA SER A 277 -6.87 -4.71 -3.25
C SER A 277 -7.08 -4.03 -4.60
N LEU A 278 -6.58 -2.80 -4.78
CA LEU A 278 -6.77 -2.08 -6.04
C LEU A 278 -6.04 -2.77 -7.20
N ASN A 279 -4.85 -3.32 -6.96
CA ASN A 279 -4.06 -4.07 -7.94
C ASN A 279 -3.99 -3.30 -9.26
N THR A 280 -4.48 -3.87 -10.36
CA THR A 280 -4.54 -3.23 -11.69
C THR A 280 -5.94 -2.72 -12.04
N SER A 281 -6.75 -2.35 -11.04
CA SER A 281 -8.09 -1.78 -11.23
C SER A 281 -8.07 -0.64 -12.25
N PRO A 282 -8.96 -0.64 -13.26
CA PRO A 282 -9.01 0.44 -14.25
C PRO A 282 -9.21 1.83 -13.63
N LEU A 283 -10.03 1.97 -12.58
CA LEU A 283 -10.20 3.25 -11.89
C LEU A 283 -8.93 3.68 -11.17
N PHE A 284 -8.20 2.73 -10.59
CA PHE A 284 -6.93 3.01 -9.94
C PHE A 284 -5.86 3.49 -10.94
N ILE A 285 -5.73 2.82 -12.09
CA ILE A 285 -4.79 3.26 -13.14
C ILE A 285 -5.14 4.66 -13.66
N LYS A 286 -6.44 4.97 -13.82
CA LYS A 286 -6.90 6.32 -14.15
C LYS A 286 -6.56 7.34 -13.07
N ALA A 287 -6.64 6.98 -11.80
CA ALA A 287 -6.22 7.84 -10.69
C ALA A 287 -4.73 8.17 -10.77
N LEU A 288 -3.87 7.18 -10.99
CA LEU A 288 -2.43 7.41 -11.17
C LEU A 288 -2.15 8.33 -12.37
N ALA A 289 -2.87 8.14 -13.48
CA ALA A 289 -2.73 9.00 -14.66
C ALA A 289 -3.19 10.44 -14.39
N ASP A 290 -4.28 10.63 -13.65
CA ASP A 290 -4.77 11.96 -13.23
C ASP A 290 -3.77 12.67 -12.31
N VAL A 291 -3.19 11.95 -11.34
CA VAL A 291 -2.13 12.47 -10.46
C VAL A 291 -0.93 12.93 -11.27
N VAL A 292 -0.43 12.09 -12.19
CA VAL A 292 0.71 12.44 -13.05
C VAL A 292 0.39 13.66 -13.90
N LYS A 293 -0.79 13.72 -14.52
CA LYS A 293 -1.18 14.84 -15.41
C LYS A 293 -1.33 16.16 -14.67
N LYS A 294 -1.88 16.16 -13.44
CA LYS A 294 -2.02 17.35 -12.60
C LYS A 294 -0.69 17.89 -12.08
N HIS A 295 0.33 17.02 -11.98
CA HIS A 295 1.65 17.37 -11.46
C HIS A 295 2.60 17.98 -12.51
N LEU A 296 2.26 17.90 -13.81
CA LEU A 296 3.12 18.37 -14.90
C LEU A 296 3.29 19.89 -14.97
#